data_AF-A0A8T9CIG9-F1
#
_entry.id   AF-A0A8T9CIG9-F1
#
_cell.length_a   1.000
_cell.length_b   1.000
_cell.length_c   1.000
_cell.angle_alpha   90.00
_cell.angle_beta   90.00
_cell.angle_gamma   90.00
#
_symmetry.space_group_name_H-M   'P 1'
#
loop_
_entity.id
_entity.type
_entity.pdbx_description
1 polymer ?
#
loop_
_entity_poly.entity_id
_entity_poly.type
_entity_poly.pdbx_seq_one_letter_code
_entity_poly.pdbx_strand_id
1 'polypeptide(L)'
;DFDNMKARCWYEHHFPLLLKKKEGQIPKLRLAAQTASRILSLLRSALKEAWFSDPKGARGDFSFVDIDFWNKTQHRFLRLVRQIEEGQDADELLGKWQKEIWLFARQDFDERVFTNPYEPVDLKRVMTARKKYFTTSAEKQSAKAAREKKQEAAE
;
A
#
# COMPACT_ATOMS: atom_id res chain seq x y z
N ASP A 1 -22.71 3.84 3.37
CA ASP A 1 -21.90 3.37 4.51
C ASP A 1 -22.70 3.55 5.79
N PHE A 2 -22.78 2.52 6.62
CA PHE A 2 -23.57 2.53 7.85
C PHE A 2 -22.69 2.11 9.03
N ASP A 3 -22.87 2.78 10.15
CA ASP A 3 -22.26 2.43 11.43
C ASP A 3 -23.30 2.56 12.53
N ASN A 4 -23.46 1.50 13.32
CA ASN A 4 -24.49 1.42 14.35
C ASN A 4 -25.88 1.91 13.86
N MET A 5 -26.31 1.40 12.70
CA MET A 5 -27.59 1.73 12.03
C MET A 5 -27.76 3.21 11.62
N LYS A 6 -26.70 4.02 11.68
CA LYS A 6 -26.70 5.40 11.17
C LYS A 6 -25.96 5.47 9.84
N ALA A 7 -26.56 6.17 8.87
CA ALA A 7 -25.90 6.44 7.60
C ALA A 7 -24.72 7.40 7.85
N ARG A 8 -23.50 6.98 7.50
CA ARG A 8 -22.29 7.81 7.59
C ARG A 8 -22.09 8.64 6.31
N CYS A 9 -22.29 8.02 5.15
CA CYS A 9 -22.18 8.67 3.85
C CYS A 9 -22.78 7.82 2.72
N TRP A 10 -22.96 8.46 1.56
CA TRP A 10 -23.30 7.84 0.29
C TRP A 10 -22.03 7.71 -0.56
N TYR A 11 -21.73 6.49 -1.01
CA TYR A 11 -20.65 6.23 -1.96
C TYR A 11 -21.27 5.78 -3.27
N GLU A 12 -20.92 6.46 -4.35
CA GLU A 12 -21.29 6.08 -5.70
C GLU A 12 -20.05 5.54 -6.42
N HIS A 13 -20.18 4.37 -7.02
CA HIS A 13 -19.11 3.75 -7.80
C HIS A 13 -19.63 3.36 -9.17
N HIS A 14 -18.90 3.77 -10.20
CA HIS A 14 -19.16 3.37 -11.58
C HIS A 14 -18.28 2.15 -11.90
N PHE A 15 -18.89 0.97 -11.96
CA PHE A 15 -18.17 -0.24 -12.35
C PHE A 15 -18.05 -0.30 -13.88
N PRO A 16 -16.83 -0.30 -14.45
CA PRO A 16 -16.69 -0.39 -15.90
C PRO A 16 -17.18 -1.76 -16.38
N LEU A 17 -18.11 -1.76 -17.33
CA LEU A 17 -18.53 -2.98 -18.02
C LEU A 17 -17.40 -3.41 -18.95
N LEU A 18 -16.76 -4.52 -18.59
CA LEU A 18 -15.65 -5.07 -19.35
C LEU A 18 -16.19 -6.01 -20.43
N LEU A 19 -16.76 -5.42 -21.48
CA LEU A 19 -17.53 -6.10 -22.53
C LEU A 19 -16.66 -6.92 -23.50
N LYS A 20 -15.36 -6.60 -23.61
CA LYS A 20 -14.42 -7.23 -24.55
C LYS A 20 -13.42 -8.18 -23.89
N LYS A 21 -13.76 -8.72 -22.71
CA LYS A 21 -12.85 -9.58 -21.96
C LYS A 21 -12.51 -10.87 -22.70
N LYS A 22 -11.21 -11.16 -22.82
CA LYS A 22 -10.74 -12.52 -23.15
C LYS A 22 -10.80 -13.39 -21.89
N GLU A 23 -11.21 -14.66 -22.03
CA GLU A 23 -11.09 -15.65 -20.95
C GLU A 23 -9.62 -15.69 -20.47
N GLY A 24 -9.40 -15.39 -19.18
CA GLY A 24 -8.06 -15.28 -18.58
C GLY A 24 -7.69 -13.88 -18.05
N GLN A 25 -8.37 -12.82 -18.49
CA GLN A 25 -8.09 -11.46 -17.98
C GLN A 25 -8.67 -11.19 -16.58
N ILE A 26 -9.83 -11.79 -16.25
CA ILE A 26 -10.48 -11.61 -14.93
C ILE A 26 -9.58 -12.04 -13.77
N PRO A 27 -8.94 -13.24 -13.79
CA PRO A 27 -7.99 -13.62 -12.74
C PRO A 27 -6.84 -12.63 -12.55
N LYS A 28 -6.31 -12.05 -13.62
CA LYS A 28 -5.22 -11.05 -13.56
C LYS A 28 -5.69 -9.76 -12.89
N LEU A 29 -6.87 -9.25 -13.26
CA LEU A 29 -7.47 -8.08 -12.61
C LEU A 29 -7.79 -8.33 -11.12
N ARG A 30 -8.24 -9.54 -10.78
CA ARG A 30 -8.44 -9.94 -9.39
C ARG A 30 -7.13 -9.93 -8.61
N LEU A 31 -6.06 -10.46 -9.20
CA LEU A 31 -4.72 -10.45 -8.59
C LEU A 31 -4.21 -9.01 -8.37
N ALA A 32 -4.46 -8.10 -9.33
CA ALA A 32 -4.13 -6.69 -9.18
C ALA A 32 -4.85 -6.04 -7.98
N ALA A 33 -6.16 -6.26 -7.84
CA ALA A 33 -6.96 -5.74 -6.72
C ALA A 33 -6.53 -6.33 -5.36
N GLN A 34 -6.23 -7.63 -5.33
CA GLN A 34 -5.69 -8.30 -4.13
C GLN A 34 -4.32 -7.75 -3.75
N THR A 35 -3.46 -7.46 -4.74
CA THR A 35 -2.14 -6.86 -4.52
C THR A 35 -2.26 -5.48 -3.89
N ALA A 36 -3.15 -4.62 -4.40
CA ALA A 36 -3.41 -3.31 -3.80
C ALA A 36 -3.96 -3.43 -2.38
N SER A 37 -4.88 -4.37 -2.13
CA SER A 37 -5.43 -4.62 -0.79
C SER A 37 -4.34 -5.04 0.22
N ARG A 38 -3.39 -5.88 -0.21
CA ARG A 38 -2.24 -6.29 0.62
C ARG A 38 -1.31 -5.12 0.92
N ILE A 39 -1.04 -4.27 -0.07
CA ILE A 39 -0.20 -3.08 0.09
C ILE A 39 -0.88 -2.05 1.00
N LEU A 40 -2.19 -1.87 0.89
CA LEU A 40 -2.96 -1.02 1.81
C LEU A 40 -2.85 -1.51 3.26
N SER A 41 -3.01 -2.82 3.49
CA SER A 41 -2.83 -3.40 4.83
C SER A 41 -1.43 -3.15 5.39
N LEU A 42 -0.41 -3.23 4.53
CA LEU A 42 0.98 -2.91 4.87
C LEU A 42 1.15 -1.43 5.24
N LEU A 43 0.62 -0.51 4.43
CA LEU A 43 0.62 0.93 4.69
C LEU A 43 -0.02 1.25 6.04
N ARG A 44 -1.21 0.69 6.30
CA ARG A 44 -1.92 0.89 7.57
C ARG A 44 -1.11 0.43 8.77
N SER A 45 -0.46 -0.73 8.64
CA SER A 45 0.40 -1.27 9.70
C SER A 45 1.63 -0.38 9.92
N ALA A 46 2.25 0.11 8.84
CA ALA A 46 3.39 1.02 8.91
C ALA A 46 3.01 2.33 9.62
N LEU A 47 1.89 2.95 9.23
CA LEU A 47 1.40 4.18 9.85
C LEU A 47 1.08 3.98 11.34
N LYS A 48 0.44 2.87 11.72
CA LYS A 48 0.19 2.55 13.14
C LYS A 48 1.47 2.42 13.94
N GLU A 49 2.48 1.73 13.42
CA GLU A 49 3.76 1.59 14.12
C GLU A 49 4.58 2.89 14.17
N ALA A 50 4.34 3.82 13.24
CA ALA A 50 4.99 5.11 13.23
C ALA A 50 4.31 6.14 14.14
N TRP A 51 2.97 6.10 14.23
CA TRP A 51 2.18 7.07 14.98
C TRP A 51 2.01 6.74 16.46
N PHE A 52 2.06 5.46 16.85
CA PHE A 52 1.73 5.04 18.22
C PHE A 52 2.89 4.35 18.93
N SER A 53 2.96 4.57 20.24
CA SER A 53 3.94 3.89 21.12
C SER A 53 3.54 2.45 21.41
N ASP A 54 2.22 2.20 21.51
CA ASP A 54 1.61 0.88 21.51
C ASP A 54 0.68 0.71 20.28
N PRO A 55 1.21 0.24 19.14
CA PRO A 55 0.43 0.04 17.91
C PRO A 55 -0.67 -1.02 18.04
N LYS A 56 -0.55 -1.95 19.00
CA LYS A 56 -1.55 -3.01 19.23
C LYS A 56 -2.72 -2.50 20.07
N GLY A 57 -2.45 -1.57 20.99
CA GLY A 57 -3.45 -0.88 21.78
C GLY A 57 -4.09 0.32 21.09
N ALA A 58 -3.57 0.76 19.93
CA ALA A 58 -4.08 1.91 19.18
C ALA A 58 -5.55 1.72 18.75
N ARG A 59 -6.46 2.37 19.49
CA ARG A 59 -7.89 2.47 19.18
C ARG A 59 -8.14 3.79 18.45
N GLY A 60 -8.79 3.74 17.30
CA GLY A 60 -9.08 4.91 16.49
C GLY A 60 -9.62 4.51 15.12
N ASP A 61 -10.25 5.46 14.43
CA ASP A 61 -10.71 5.25 13.06
C ASP A 61 -9.55 5.50 12.08
N PHE A 62 -9.20 4.46 11.31
CA PHE A 62 -8.18 4.51 10.25
C PHE A 62 -8.80 4.37 8.85
N SER A 63 -10.12 4.42 8.76
CA SER A 63 -10.85 4.31 7.49
C SER A 63 -10.42 5.38 6.48
N PHE A 64 -10.01 6.57 6.94
CA PHE A 64 -9.51 7.65 6.10
C PHE A 64 -8.28 7.23 5.27
N VAL A 65 -7.41 6.35 5.79
CA VAL A 65 -6.25 5.83 5.05
C VAL A 65 -6.74 4.94 3.91
N ASP A 66 -7.69 4.06 4.20
CA ASP A 66 -8.27 3.15 3.21
C ASP A 66 -9.01 3.92 2.11
N ILE A 67 -9.84 4.89 2.49
CA ILE A 67 -10.60 5.75 1.56
C ILE A 67 -9.66 6.52 0.64
N ASP A 68 -8.68 7.23 1.20
CA ASP A 68 -7.77 8.06 0.40
C ASP A 68 -6.85 7.21 -0.48
N PHE A 69 -6.40 6.04 0.01
CA PHE A 69 -5.64 5.09 -0.81
C PHE A 69 -6.44 4.65 -2.04
N TRP A 70 -7.69 4.22 -1.87
CA TRP A 70 -8.51 3.77 -3.00
C TRP A 70 -8.83 4.90 -3.97
N ASN A 71 -9.18 6.08 -3.46
CA ASN A 71 -9.43 7.27 -4.29
C ASN A 71 -8.20 7.65 -5.12
N LYS A 72 -7.03 7.73 -4.50
CA LYS A 72 -5.78 8.12 -5.17
C LYS A 72 -5.24 7.05 -6.12
N THR A 73 -5.56 5.77 -5.91
CA THR A 73 -5.04 4.67 -6.75
C THR A 73 -6.03 4.18 -7.81
N GLN A 74 -7.31 4.55 -7.73
CA GLN A 74 -8.36 4.09 -8.64
C GLN A 74 -8.01 4.34 -10.13
N HIS A 75 -7.57 5.54 -10.47
CA HIS A 75 -7.23 5.88 -11.86
C HIS A 75 -6.11 5.00 -12.44
N ARG A 76 -5.17 4.58 -11.60
CA ARG A 76 -4.06 3.68 -11.98
C ARG A 76 -4.59 2.28 -12.28
N PHE A 77 -5.54 1.80 -11.47
CA PHE A 77 -6.20 0.51 -11.70
C PHE A 77 -7.03 0.53 -12.99
N LEU A 78 -7.80 1.59 -13.23
CA LEU A 78 -8.57 1.74 -14.46
C LEU A 78 -7.68 1.82 -15.70
N ARG A 79 -6.50 2.44 -15.59
CA ARG A 79 -5.49 2.41 -16.66
C ARG A 79 -4.99 0.99 -16.94
N LEU A 80 -4.68 0.21 -15.89
CA LEU A 80 -4.29 -1.19 -16.01
C LEU A 80 -5.38 -2.01 -16.71
N VAL A 81 -6.65 -1.83 -16.32
CA VAL A 81 -7.79 -2.50 -16.95
C VAL A 81 -7.84 -2.20 -18.45
N ARG A 82 -7.76 -0.93 -18.84
CA ARG A 82 -7.80 -0.52 -20.25
C ARG A 82 -6.64 -1.12 -21.05
N GLN A 83 -5.42 -1.10 -20.52
CA GLN A 83 -4.25 -1.65 -21.19
C GLN A 83 -4.38 -3.17 -21.44
N ILE A 84 -4.95 -3.90 -20.48
CA ILE A 84 -5.24 -5.33 -20.64
C ILE A 84 -6.32 -5.56 -21.71
N GLU A 85 -7.37 -4.72 -21.74
CA GLU A 85 -8.42 -4.80 -22.78
C GLU A 85 -7.89 -4.49 -24.19
N GLU A 86 -6.91 -3.59 -24.30
CA GLU A 86 -6.19 -3.28 -25.55
C GLU A 86 -5.26 -4.42 -26.01
N GLY A 87 -5.12 -5.48 -25.22
CA GLY A 87 -4.37 -6.69 -25.58
C GLY A 87 -2.88 -6.64 -25.25
N GLN A 88 -2.45 -5.70 -24.42
CA GLN A 88 -1.08 -5.67 -23.89
C GLN A 88 -0.83 -6.86 -22.95
N ASP A 89 0.44 -7.22 -22.77
CA ASP A 89 0.81 -8.34 -21.90
C ASP A 89 0.40 -8.08 -20.44
N ALA A 90 -0.55 -8.88 -19.96
CA ALA A 90 -1.09 -8.76 -18.61
C ALA A 90 -0.04 -9.05 -17.54
N ASP A 91 0.94 -9.93 -17.79
CA ASP A 91 1.94 -10.30 -16.79
C ASP A 91 2.97 -9.18 -16.60
N GLU A 92 3.48 -8.59 -17.69
CA GLU A 92 4.32 -7.39 -17.62
C GLU A 92 3.59 -6.23 -16.92
N LEU A 93 2.33 -5.99 -17.28
CA LEU A 93 1.51 -4.93 -16.68
C LEU A 93 1.26 -5.15 -15.18
N LEU A 94 1.04 -6.40 -14.75
CA LEU A 94 0.91 -6.72 -13.32
C LEU A 94 2.20 -6.44 -12.54
N GLY A 95 3.37 -6.73 -13.13
CA GLY A 95 4.66 -6.39 -12.53
C GLY A 95 4.82 -4.87 -12.36
N LYS A 96 4.47 -4.09 -13.39
CA LYS A 96 4.46 -2.62 -13.34
C LYS A 96 3.48 -2.09 -12.28
N TRP A 97 2.26 -2.61 -12.26
CA TRP A 97 1.22 -2.28 -11.29
C TRP A 97 1.69 -2.50 -9.85
N GLN A 98 2.26 -3.67 -9.55
CA GLN A 98 2.74 -3.99 -8.21
C GLN A 98 3.81 -3.00 -7.75
N LYS A 99 4.78 -2.67 -8.63
CA LYS A 99 5.82 -1.69 -8.33
C LYS A 99 5.24 -0.29 -8.11
N GLU A 100 4.31 0.11 -8.96
CA GLU A 100 3.66 1.42 -8.90
C GLU A 100 2.89 1.60 -7.58
N ILE A 101 2.07 0.62 -7.20
CA ILE A 101 1.29 0.70 -5.95
C ILE A 101 2.18 0.62 -4.72
N TRP A 102 3.27 -0.16 -4.76
CA TRP A 102 4.24 -0.19 -3.67
C TRP A 102 4.93 1.17 -3.49
N LEU A 103 5.35 1.81 -4.58
CA LEU A 103 5.95 3.14 -4.55
C LEU A 103 4.97 4.20 -4.04
N PHE A 104 3.71 4.15 -4.51
CA PHE A 104 2.65 5.02 -4.02
C PHE A 104 2.48 4.88 -2.51
N ALA A 105 2.35 3.65 -1.98
CA ALA A 105 2.17 3.43 -0.55
C ALA A 105 3.38 3.92 0.27
N ARG A 106 4.60 3.77 -0.25
CA ARG A 106 5.80 4.31 0.40
C ARG A 106 5.78 5.84 0.47
N GLN A 107 5.41 6.50 -0.62
CA GLN A 107 5.31 7.97 -0.69
C GLN A 107 4.20 8.48 0.23
N ASP A 108 3.03 7.85 0.19
CA ASP A 108 1.88 8.19 1.03
C ASP A 108 2.20 8.01 2.53
N PHE A 109 2.98 6.98 2.88
CA PHE A 109 3.53 6.85 4.23
C PHE A 109 4.43 8.03 4.59
N ASP A 110 5.41 8.36 3.74
CA ASP A 110 6.38 9.43 3.99
C ASP A 110 5.71 10.81 4.15
N GLU A 111 4.62 11.06 3.41
CA GLU A 111 3.83 12.29 3.51
C GLU A 111 3.03 12.38 4.82
N ARG A 112 2.36 11.29 5.22
CA ARG A 112 1.44 11.29 6.37
C ARG A 112 2.12 11.16 7.72
N VAL A 113 3.32 10.60 7.76
CA VAL A 113 3.93 10.23 9.04
C VAL A 113 4.23 11.44 9.93
N PHE A 114 4.46 12.61 9.32
CA PHE A 114 4.71 13.87 10.02
C PHE A 114 3.45 14.63 10.42
N THR A 115 2.30 14.26 9.87
CA THR A 115 1.00 14.87 10.20
C THR A 115 0.25 14.03 11.24
N ASN A 116 0.96 13.38 12.17
CA ASN A 116 0.34 12.53 13.19
C ASN A 116 -0.69 13.33 14.00
N PRO A 117 -1.99 13.01 13.91
CA PRO A 117 -3.01 13.76 14.65
C PRO A 117 -3.16 13.27 16.10
N TYR A 118 -2.45 12.22 16.51
CA TYR A 118 -2.68 11.51 17.78
C TYR A 118 -1.58 11.68 18.82
N GLU A 119 -0.31 11.55 18.43
CA GLU A 119 0.84 11.64 19.34
C GLU A 119 1.93 12.56 18.76
N PRO A 120 2.81 13.13 19.61
CA PRO A 120 4.02 13.78 19.13
C PRO A 120 4.85 12.85 18.23
N VAL A 121 5.35 13.40 17.13
CA VAL A 121 6.16 12.65 16.16
C VAL A 121 7.47 12.22 16.82
N ASP A 122 7.74 10.91 16.79
CA ASP A 122 9.03 10.34 17.19
C ASP A 122 9.73 9.83 15.93
N LEU A 123 10.76 10.55 15.51
CA LEU A 123 11.53 10.25 14.30
C LEU A 123 12.14 8.85 14.31
N LYS A 124 12.52 8.31 15.48
CA LYS A 124 13.10 6.97 15.59
C LYS A 124 12.06 5.90 15.28
N ARG A 125 10.83 6.05 15.79
CA ARG A 125 9.70 5.17 15.45
C ARG A 125 9.37 5.25 13.95
N VAL A 126 9.23 6.47 13.43
CA VAL A 126 8.98 6.72 12.00
C VAL A 126 9.99 6.00 11.12
N MET A 127 11.28 6.20 11.37
CA MET A 127 12.35 5.61 10.55
C MET A 127 12.41 4.09 10.70
N THR A 128 12.11 3.56 11.89
CA THR A 128 12.05 2.12 12.13
C THR A 128 10.90 1.47 11.37
N ALA A 129 9.70 2.05 11.43
CA ALA A 129 8.53 1.60 10.69
C ALA A 129 8.80 1.66 9.18
N ARG A 130 9.31 2.80 8.68
CA ARG A 130 9.67 2.96 7.27
C ARG A 130 10.62 1.86 6.81
N LYS A 131 11.69 1.60 7.56
CA LYS A 131 12.67 0.56 7.25
C LYS A 131 12.07 -0.84 7.27
N LYS A 132 11.20 -1.13 8.24
CA LYS A 132 10.55 -2.44 8.38
C LYS A 132 9.64 -2.76 7.19
N TYR A 133 8.84 -1.80 6.76
CA TYR A 133 7.76 -2.01 5.79
C TYR A 133 8.14 -1.68 4.35
N PHE A 134 9.03 -0.70 4.13
CA PHE A 134 9.35 -0.17 2.80
C PHE A 134 10.82 -0.34 2.41
N THR A 135 11.44 -1.46 2.82
CA THR A 135 12.72 -1.91 2.27
C THR A 135 12.50 -2.95 1.18
N THR A 136 13.11 -2.71 0.03
CA THR A 136 13.16 -3.66 -1.08
C THR A 136 14.01 -4.88 -0.70
N SER A 137 13.82 -5.99 -1.43
CA SER A 137 14.64 -7.19 -1.23
C SER A 137 16.14 -6.92 -1.44
N ALA A 138 16.48 -6.09 -2.44
CA ALA A 138 17.86 -5.66 -2.70
C ALA A 138 18.44 -4.80 -1.56
N GLU A 139 17.66 -3.88 -0.99
CA GLU A 139 18.04 -3.11 0.20
C GLU A 139 18.19 -4.01 1.44
N LYS A 140 17.38 -5.06 1.57
CA LYS A 140 17.52 -6.06 2.65
C LYS A 140 18.79 -6.90 2.49
N GLN A 141 19.11 -7.35 1.28
CA GLN A 141 20.31 -8.13 0.97
C GLN A 141 21.59 -7.30 1.18
N SER A 142 21.62 -6.07 0.69
CA SER A 142 22.76 -5.16 0.91
C SER A 142 22.94 -4.78 2.39
N ALA A 143 21.85 -4.54 3.13
CA ALA A 143 21.91 -4.30 4.56
C ALA A 143 22.42 -5.52 5.36
N LYS A 144 22.08 -6.74 4.92
CA LYS A 144 22.62 -7.99 5.50
C LYS A 144 24.13 -8.11 5.27
N ALA A 145 24.57 -7.95 4.02
CA ALA A 145 25.99 -7.99 3.65
C ALA A 145 26.83 -6.92 4.38
N ALA A 146 26.29 -5.72 4.58
CA ALA A 146 26.97 -4.66 5.33
C ALA A 146 27.09 -4.96 6.83
N ARG A 147 26.17 -5.74 7.40
CA ARG A 147 26.18 -6.14 8.81
C ARG A 147 27.19 -7.25 9.05
N GLU A 148 27.29 -8.21 8.14
CA GLU A 148 28.28 -9.30 8.14
C GLU A 148 29.70 -8.75 8.06
N LYS A 149 29.97 -7.81 7.13
CA LYS A 149 31.28 -7.13 7.03
C LYS A 149 31.68 -6.34 8.28
N LYS A 150 30.71 -5.80 9.03
CA LYS A 150 30.99 -5.09 10.29
C LYS A 150 31.27 -6.04 11.45
N GLN A 151 30.76 -7.27 11.41
CA GLN A 151 31.08 -8.29 12.40
C GLN A 151 32.46 -8.89 12.13
N GLU A 152 32.79 -9.17 10.87
CA GLU A 152 34.13 -9.66 10.47
C GLU A 152 35.25 -8.65 10.73
N ALA A 153 34.96 -7.34 10.70
CA ALA A 153 35.95 -6.30 10.99
C ALA A 153 36.10 -5.97 12.50
N ALA A 154 35.28 -6.59 13.36
CA ALA A 154 35.30 -6.42 14.80
C ALA A 154 35.84 -7.65 15.55
N GLU A 155 36.15 -8.73 14.82
CA GLU A 155 37.00 -9.86 15.23
C GLU A 155 38.46 -9.61 14.78
#